data_AF-A0A2V9ZIF2-F1
#
_entry.id   AF-A0A2V9ZIF2-F1
#
_cell.length_a   1.000
_cell.length_b   1.000
_cell.length_c   1.000
_cell.angle_alpha   90.00
_cell.angle_beta   90.00
_cell.angle_gamma   90.00
#
_symmetry.space_group_name_H-M   'P 1'
#
loop_
_entity.id
_entity.type
_entity.pdbx_description
1 polymer ?
#
loop_
_entity_poly.entity_id
_entity_poly.type
_entity_poly.pdbx_seq_one_letter_code
_entity_poly.pdbx_strand_id
1 'polypeptide(L)'
;NFSGQTASMAYIDTRTVERGRYFTPSEAEHRANVCLIGDTLVQQLFLGVDPIGKTLRIGNDEFTVIGTIEKVGSVLGQDQDNFVMVPLPVFLRIQGPHTSLTVNVKTSAARFEPAQDQAQLILRGRRHLTPGMENDFFVGTKESYMALWRSISSAFFAVFIMVSAISIIVGGIVIMNVMLVS
;
A
#
# COMPACT_ATOMS: atom_id res chain seq x y z
N ASN A 1 -9.85 0.95 9.17
CA ASN A 1 -9.48 -0.03 8.11
C ASN A 1 -9.01 -1.34 8.75
N PHE A 2 -9.68 -2.47 8.49
CA PHE A 2 -9.31 -3.79 9.02
C PHE A 2 -8.89 -4.70 7.86
N SER A 3 -7.72 -5.34 7.96
CA SER A 3 -7.13 -6.10 6.85
C SER A 3 -6.51 -7.42 7.33
N GLY A 4 -6.66 -8.46 6.50
CA GLY A 4 -6.03 -9.76 6.70
C GLY A 4 -4.84 -9.96 5.77
N GLN A 5 -3.68 -10.35 6.30
CA GLN A 5 -2.49 -10.62 5.51
C GLN A 5 -1.88 -11.99 5.82
N THR A 6 -1.12 -12.54 4.87
CA THR A 6 -0.34 -13.76 5.08
C THR A 6 1.00 -13.44 5.73
N ALA A 7 1.61 -14.40 6.43
CA ALA A 7 2.92 -14.19 7.06
C ALA A 7 4.02 -13.85 6.02
N SER A 8 3.87 -14.36 4.80
CA SER A 8 4.75 -14.05 3.67
C SER A 8 4.69 -12.59 3.22
N MET A 9 3.62 -11.87 3.59
CA MET A 9 3.45 -10.48 3.18
C MET A 9 4.53 -9.56 3.79
N ALA A 10 5.14 -9.96 4.91
CA ALA A 10 6.30 -9.26 5.48
C ALA A 10 7.46 -9.08 4.49
N TYR A 11 7.61 -9.97 3.49
CA TYR A 11 8.65 -9.87 2.47
C TYR A 11 8.17 -9.20 1.17
N ILE A 12 6.86 -9.10 0.99
CA ILE A 12 6.22 -8.59 -0.22
C ILE A 12 5.89 -7.10 -0.05
N ASP A 13 5.31 -6.73 1.08
CA ASP A 13 4.96 -5.36 1.43
C ASP A 13 6.24 -4.50 1.56
N THR A 14 6.08 -3.21 1.32
CA THR A 14 7.13 -2.20 1.53
C THR A 14 7.06 -1.61 2.93
N ARG A 15 5.97 -1.84 3.66
CA ARG A 15 5.77 -1.37 5.03
C ARG A 15 6.68 -2.13 6.00
N THR A 16 7.47 -1.37 6.74
CA THR A 16 8.43 -1.81 7.74
C THR A 16 7.79 -1.84 9.13
N VAL A 17 8.14 -2.85 9.92
CA VAL A 17 7.71 -2.93 11.32
C VAL A 17 8.62 -2.00 12.13
N GLU A 18 8.04 -0.97 12.74
CA GLU A 18 8.78 0.00 13.54
C GLU A 18 9.14 -0.58 14.91
N ARG A 19 8.17 -1.22 15.57
CA ARG A 19 8.34 -1.82 16.91
C ARG A 19 7.70 -3.19 16.95
N GLY A 20 8.28 -4.08 17.76
CA GLY A 20 7.78 -5.44 17.94
C GLY A 20 8.16 -6.35 16.76
N ARG A 21 7.19 -7.11 16.25
CA ARG A 21 7.43 -8.05 15.15
C ARG A 21 6.18 -8.29 14.30
N TYR A 22 6.40 -8.83 13.11
CA TYR A 22 5.34 -9.41 12.31
C TYR A 22 4.87 -10.76 12.90
N PHE A 23 3.65 -11.19 12.56
CA PHE A 23 3.16 -12.51 12.95
C PHE A 23 3.87 -13.61 12.17
N THR A 24 4.12 -14.73 12.84
CA THR A 24 4.80 -15.89 12.27
C THR A 24 3.85 -16.75 11.43
N PRO A 25 4.38 -17.63 10.54
CA PRO A 25 3.54 -18.60 9.83
C PRO A 25 2.74 -19.49 10.78
N SER A 26 3.34 -19.94 11.88
CA SER A 26 2.66 -20.75 12.90
C SER A 26 1.49 -20.01 13.54
N GLU A 27 1.64 -18.73 13.89
CA GLU A 27 0.54 -17.91 14.43
C GLU A 27 -0.59 -17.71 13.42
N ALA A 28 -0.25 -17.57 12.13
CA ALA A 28 -1.24 -17.48 11.07
C ALA A 28 -2.01 -18.80 10.89
N GLU A 29 -1.31 -19.93 10.89
CA GLU A 29 -1.90 -21.27 10.79
C GLU A 29 -2.83 -21.59 11.98
N HIS A 30 -2.40 -21.27 13.21
CA HIS A 30 -3.16 -21.49 14.43
C HIS A 30 -4.22 -20.42 14.71
N ARG A 31 -4.43 -19.46 13.79
CA ARG A 31 -5.41 -18.37 13.92
C ARG A 31 -5.24 -17.58 15.22
N ALA A 32 -4.00 -17.30 15.60
CA ALA A 32 -3.70 -16.54 16.80
C ALA A 32 -4.33 -15.14 16.71
N ASN A 33 -4.99 -14.69 17.78
CA ASN A 33 -5.59 -13.37 17.87
C ASN A 33 -4.50 -12.30 18.14
N VAL A 34 -3.61 -12.10 17.17
CA VAL A 34 -2.56 -11.09 17.20
C VAL A 34 -2.79 -10.05 16.12
N CYS A 35 -2.34 -8.82 16.35
CA CYS A 35 -2.46 -7.74 15.37
C CYS A 35 -1.22 -6.84 15.30
N LEU A 36 -1.05 -6.22 14.13
CA LEU A 36 -0.19 -5.06 13.92
C LEU A 36 -1.07 -3.83 13.66
N ILE A 37 -0.63 -2.68 14.14
CA ILE A 37 -1.38 -1.42 14.03
C ILE A 37 -0.51 -0.34 13.41
N GLY A 38 -1.13 0.59 12.68
CA GLY A 38 -0.44 1.78 12.16
C GLY A 38 -0.34 2.92 13.20
N ASP A 39 0.52 3.89 12.91
CA ASP A 39 0.90 4.99 13.81
C ASP A 39 -0.30 5.82 14.31
N THR A 40 -1.31 6.10 13.47
CA THR A 40 -2.50 6.85 13.89
C THR A 40 -3.21 6.18 15.06
N LEU A 41 -3.37 4.84 15.03
CA LEU A 41 -4.02 4.11 16.11
C LEU A 41 -3.16 4.08 17.38
N VAL A 42 -1.84 4.04 17.25
CA VAL A 42 -0.91 4.14 18.38
C VAL A 42 -1.12 5.48 19.09
N GLN A 43 -1.11 6.58 18.35
CA GLN A 43 -1.25 7.93 18.89
C GLN A 43 -2.63 8.15 19.54
N GLN A 44 -3.69 7.65 18.91
CA GLN A 44 -5.06 7.86 19.39
C GLN A 44 -5.43 6.98 20.59
N LEU A 45 -4.97 5.73 20.61
CA LEU A 45 -5.43 4.74 21.60
C LEU A 45 -4.44 4.53 22.76
N PHE A 46 -3.15 4.76 22.53
CA PHE A 46 -2.14 4.43 23.52
C PHE A 46 -1.46 5.66 24.14
N LEU A 47 -1.67 6.88 23.63
CA LEU A 47 -1.29 8.16 24.27
C LEU A 47 0.12 8.18 24.91
N GLY A 48 1.12 7.57 24.25
CA GLY A 48 2.50 7.49 24.74
C GLY A 48 2.83 6.26 25.60
N VAL A 49 1.86 5.39 25.87
CA VAL A 49 2.06 4.05 26.45
C VAL A 49 2.52 3.09 25.36
N ASP A 50 3.37 2.13 25.73
CA ASP A 50 3.77 1.07 24.81
C ASP A 50 2.57 0.20 24.39
N PRO A 51 2.22 0.17 23.09
CA PRO A 51 1.12 -0.66 22.60
C PRO A 51 1.48 -2.15 22.60
N ILE A 52 2.77 -2.51 22.57
CA ILE A 52 3.19 -3.90 22.44
C ILE A 52 2.74 -4.73 23.66
N GLY A 53 2.12 -5.88 23.41
CA GLY A 53 1.57 -6.77 24.42
C GLY A 53 0.23 -6.33 25.00
N LYS A 54 -0.32 -5.19 24.59
CA LYS A 54 -1.64 -4.73 25.02
C LYS A 54 -2.74 -5.36 24.17
N THR A 55 -3.93 -5.43 24.75
CA THR A 55 -5.12 -5.92 24.05
C THR A 55 -5.83 -4.77 23.36
N LEU A 56 -6.14 -4.96 22.08
CA LEU A 56 -6.98 -4.10 21.27
C LEU A 56 -8.26 -4.86 20.91
N ARG A 57 -9.41 -4.29 21.25
CA ARG A 57 -10.70 -4.86 20.90
C ARG A 57 -11.16 -4.36 19.52
N ILE A 58 -11.46 -5.29 18.63
CA ILE A 58 -11.91 -5.01 17.26
C ILE A 58 -13.25 -5.72 17.07
N GLY A 59 -14.33 -4.94 17.04
CA GLY A 59 -15.68 -5.50 17.10
C GLY A 59 -15.89 -6.25 18.42
N ASN A 60 -16.19 -7.55 18.33
CA ASN A 60 -16.40 -8.42 19.50
C ASN A 60 -15.16 -9.26 19.87
N ASP A 61 -14.09 -9.20 19.07
CA ASP A 61 -12.87 -9.98 19.28
C ASP A 61 -11.76 -9.14 19.91
N GLU A 62 -10.95 -9.78 20.74
CA GLU A 62 -9.78 -9.18 21.38
C GLU A 62 -8.49 -9.68 20.73
N PHE A 63 -7.60 -8.75 20.42
CA PHE A 63 -6.33 -9.00 19.76
C PHE A 63 -5.16 -8.47 20.59
N THR A 64 -4.08 -9.23 20.70
CA THR A 64 -2.83 -8.74 21.28
C THR A 64 -2.02 -8.01 20.22
N VAL A 65 -1.65 -6.75 20.50
CA VAL A 65 -0.78 -5.97 19.63
C VAL A 65 0.65 -6.51 19.76
N ILE A 66 1.20 -7.05 18.67
CA ILE A 66 2.55 -7.63 18.63
C ILE A 66 3.55 -6.76 17.86
N GLY A 67 3.07 -5.76 17.15
CA GLY A 67 3.91 -4.84 16.38
C GLY A 67 3.20 -3.57 15.95
N THR A 68 3.99 -2.54 15.65
CA THR A 68 3.54 -1.31 15.00
C THR A 68 4.24 -1.16 13.65
N ILE A 69 3.54 -0.59 12.68
CA ILE A 69 4.09 -0.30 11.35
C ILE A 69 4.60 1.14 11.33
N GLU A 70 5.74 1.36 10.65
CA GLU A 70 6.30 2.69 10.46
C GLU A 70 5.29 3.64 9.81
N LYS A 71 5.32 4.88 10.26
CA LYS A 71 4.46 5.95 9.76
C LYS A 71 4.66 6.17 8.27
N VAL A 72 3.61 5.95 7.49
CA VAL A 72 3.57 6.29 6.05
C VAL A 72 3.11 7.74 5.86
N GLY A 73 2.21 8.22 6.71
CA GLY A 73 1.62 9.55 6.67
C GLY A 73 0.34 9.62 5.83
N SER A 74 -0.01 10.84 5.41
CA SER A 74 -1.22 11.10 4.64
C SER A 74 -0.90 11.34 3.17
N VAL A 75 -1.61 10.63 2.28
CA VAL A 75 -1.49 10.82 0.83
C VAL A 75 -2.79 11.42 0.32
N LEU A 76 -2.72 12.60 -0.32
CA LEU A 76 -3.89 13.32 -0.86
C LEU A 76 -5.00 13.56 0.19
N GLY A 77 -4.63 13.81 1.44
CA GLY A 77 -5.56 14.03 2.54
C GLY A 77 -6.19 12.76 3.11
N GLN A 78 -5.84 11.57 2.60
CA GLN A 78 -6.23 10.30 3.21
C GLN A 78 -5.15 9.77 4.13
N ASP A 79 -5.55 9.40 5.34
CA ASP A 79 -4.69 8.79 6.35
C ASP A 79 -4.42 7.32 6.00
N GLN A 80 -3.15 7.00 5.75
CA GLN A 80 -2.70 5.65 5.41
C GLN A 80 -2.24 4.84 6.62
N ASP A 81 -2.21 5.45 7.81
CA ASP A 81 -1.75 4.87 9.06
C ASP A 81 -2.91 4.41 9.97
N ASN A 82 -4.16 4.77 9.64
CA ASN A 82 -5.35 4.27 10.34
C ASN A 82 -5.78 2.87 9.88
N PHE A 83 -5.00 1.85 10.23
CA PHE A 83 -5.32 0.46 9.94
C PHE A 83 -4.92 -0.53 11.03
N VAL A 84 -5.63 -1.66 11.04
CA VAL A 84 -5.24 -2.86 11.78
C VAL A 84 -5.04 -4.01 10.81
N MET A 85 -3.96 -4.75 11.04
CA MET A 85 -3.55 -5.91 10.27
C MET A 85 -3.56 -7.15 11.16
N VAL A 86 -4.21 -8.22 10.70
CA VAL A 86 -4.29 -9.50 11.40
C VAL A 86 -3.93 -10.64 10.45
N PRO A 87 -3.66 -11.87 10.96
CA PRO A 87 -3.50 -13.02 10.10
C PRO A 87 -4.75 -13.26 9.23
N LEU A 88 -4.54 -13.52 7.93
CA LEU A 88 -5.61 -13.74 6.95
C LEU A 88 -6.67 -14.77 7.41
N PRO A 89 -6.31 -15.92 8.04
CA PRO A 89 -7.30 -16.86 8.55
C PRO A 89 -8.21 -16.28 9.63
N VAL A 90 -7.72 -15.34 10.46
CA VAL A 90 -8.52 -14.65 11.47
C VAL A 90 -9.44 -13.63 10.82
N PHE A 91 -8.93 -12.88 9.84
CA PHE A 91 -9.73 -11.96 9.05
C PHE A 91 -10.91 -12.67 8.35
N LEU A 92 -10.65 -13.79 7.69
CA LEU A 92 -11.68 -14.60 7.02
C LEU A 92 -12.69 -15.21 8.00
N ARG A 93 -12.28 -15.53 9.23
CA ARG A 93 -13.21 -15.96 10.30
C ARG A 93 -14.21 -14.86 10.64
N ILE A 94 -13.76 -13.61 10.69
CA ILE A 94 -14.56 -12.46 11.14
C ILE A 94 -15.42 -11.89 10.01
N GLN A 95 -14.85 -11.73 8.81
CA GLN A 95 -15.52 -11.13 7.65
C GLN A 95 -16.30 -12.16 6.80
N GLY A 96 -16.00 -13.44 6.97
CA GLY A 96 -16.60 -14.53 6.21
C GLY A 96 -15.81 -14.92 4.95
N PRO A 97 -16.17 -16.07 4.35
CA PRO A 97 -15.42 -16.67 3.24
C PRO A 97 -15.65 -15.98 1.88
N HIS A 98 -16.65 -15.10 1.77
CA HIS A 98 -17.01 -14.42 0.52
C HIS A 98 -16.28 -13.09 0.31
N THR A 99 -15.28 -12.77 1.13
CA THR A 99 -14.47 -11.56 0.93
C THR A 99 -13.56 -11.69 -0.28
N SER A 100 -13.52 -10.64 -1.10
CA SER A 100 -12.55 -10.52 -2.20
C SER A 100 -11.12 -10.56 -1.65
N LEU A 101 -10.30 -11.43 -2.21
CA LEU A 101 -8.89 -11.58 -1.84
C LEU A 101 -7.99 -10.94 -2.90
N THR A 102 -7.04 -10.14 -2.44
CA THR A 102 -5.98 -9.59 -3.30
C THR A 102 -4.74 -10.46 -3.16
N VAL A 103 -4.27 -11.01 -4.28
CA VAL A 103 -3.02 -11.77 -4.33
C VAL A 103 -1.90 -10.82 -4.74
N ASN A 104 -0.90 -10.66 -3.87
CA ASN A 104 0.27 -9.84 -4.15
C ASN A 104 1.45 -10.75 -4.51
N VAL A 105 2.15 -10.40 -5.59
CA VAL A 105 3.32 -11.15 -6.08
C VAL A 105 4.48 -10.19 -6.24
N LYS A 106 5.61 -10.49 -5.59
CA LYS A 106 6.84 -9.71 -5.71
C LYS A 106 7.81 -10.41 -6.65
N THR A 107 8.31 -9.68 -7.64
CA THR A 107 9.28 -10.15 -8.63
C THR A 107 10.33 -9.08 -8.89
N SER A 108 11.43 -9.44 -9.55
CA SER A 108 12.40 -8.45 -10.02
C SER A 108 11.84 -7.69 -11.23
N ALA A 109 12.24 -6.43 -11.40
CA ALA A 109 11.76 -5.60 -12.51
C ALA A 109 11.97 -6.25 -13.89
N ALA A 110 13.09 -6.96 -14.07
CA ALA A 110 13.41 -7.67 -15.31
C ALA A 110 12.44 -8.84 -15.64
N ARG A 111 11.72 -9.37 -14.65
CA ARG A 111 10.79 -10.50 -14.80
C ARG A 111 9.34 -10.09 -14.60
N PHE A 112 9.03 -8.80 -14.58
CA PHE A 112 7.68 -8.31 -14.29
C PHE A 112 6.65 -8.82 -15.31
N GLU A 113 6.87 -8.58 -16.61
CA GLU A 113 5.94 -9.01 -17.67
C GLU A 113 5.78 -10.54 -17.72
N PRO A 114 6.87 -11.35 -17.77
CA PRO A 114 6.73 -12.81 -17.75
C PRO A 114 6.03 -13.35 -16.50
N ALA A 115 6.29 -12.76 -15.32
CA ALA A 115 5.65 -13.19 -14.09
C ALA A 115 4.16 -12.81 -14.06
N GLN A 116 3.79 -11.66 -14.62
CA GLN A 116 2.40 -11.24 -14.74
C GLN A 116 1.62 -12.20 -15.65
N ASP A 117 2.15 -12.52 -16.82
CA ASP A 117 1.53 -13.46 -17.77
C ASP A 117 1.35 -14.85 -17.16
N GLN A 118 2.39 -15.35 -16.46
CA GLN A 118 2.33 -16.63 -15.76
C GLN A 118 1.29 -16.62 -14.63
N ALA A 119 1.25 -15.56 -13.81
CA ALA A 119 0.27 -15.42 -12.75
C ALA A 119 -1.16 -15.40 -13.31
N GLN A 120 -1.38 -14.66 -14.41
CA GLN A 120 -2.67 -14.63 -15.10
C GLN A 120 -3.06 -16.01 -15.63
N LEU A 121 -2.14 -16.74 -16.28
CA LEU A 121 -2.40 -18.08 -16.80
C LEU A 121 -2.79 -19.06 -15.68
N ILE A 122 -2.05 -19.04 -14.56
CA ILE A 122 -2.32 -19.90 -13.39
C ILE A 122 -3.69 -19.57 -12.80
N LEU A 123 -4.02 -18.28 -12.64
CA LEU A 123 -5.31 -17.86 -12.12
C LEU A 123 -6.46 -18.25 -13.04
N ARG A 124 -6.32 -18.06 -14.35
CA ARG A 124 -7.33 -18.51 -15.34
C ARG A 124 -7.55 -20.02 -15.27
N GLY A 125 -6.48 -20.80 -15.16
CA GLY A 125 -6.56 -22.25 -14.99
C GLY A 125 -7.28 -22.66 -13.70
N ARG A 126 -6.95 -22.01 -12.57
CA ARG A 126 -7.60 -22.26 -11.28
C ARG A 126 -9.08 -21.83 -11.25
N ARG A 127 -9.44 -20.84 -12.07
CA ARG A 127 -10.82 -20.33 -12.24
C ARG A 127 -11.59 -21.05 -13.36
N HIS A 128 -10.98 -22.05 -14.01
CA HIS A 128 -11.57 -22.78 -15.13
C HIS A 128 -12.02 -21.89 -16.30
N LEU A 129 -11.31 -20.78 -16.55
CA LEU A 129 -11.61 -19.87 -17.67
C LEU A 129 -11.02 -20.41 -18.97
N THR A 130 -11.87 -20.76 -19.93
CA THR A 130 -11.42 -21.27 -21.25
C THR A 130 -10.79 -20.17 -22.10
N PRO A 131 -9.98 -20.52 -23.11
CA PRO A 131 -9.50 -19.54 -24.10
C PRO A 131 -10.68 -18.80 -24.73
N GLY A 132 -10.69 -17.47 -24.67
CA GLY A 132 -11.77 -16.61 -25.17
C GLY A 132 -12.74 -16.07 -24.11
N MET A 133 -12.74 -16.59 -22.87
CA MET A 133 -13.49 -15.98 -21.77
C MET A 133 -12.76 -14.78 -21.19
N GLU A 134 -13.50 -13.70 -20.90
CA GLU A 134 -12.99 -12.54 -20.15
C GLU A 134 -12.59 -12.94 -18.72
N ASN A 135 -11.63 -12.19 -18.13
CA ASN A 135 -11.18 -12.44 -16.77
C ASN A 135 -12.24 -11.95 -15.77
N ASP A 136 -12.63 -12.79 -14.80
CA ASP A 136 -13.45 -12.42 -13.64
C ASP A 136 -12.63 -11.79 -12.49
N PHE A 137 -11.35 -11.52 -12.73
CA PHE A 137 -10.41 -10.92 -11.79
C PHE A 137 -9.63 -9.77 -12.41
N PHE A 138 -9.31 -8.79 -11.58
CA PHE A 138 -8.44 -7.69 -11.96
C PHE A 138 -6.97 -8.09 -11.77
N VAL A 139 -6.17 -7.96 -12.82
CA VAL A 139 -4.71 -8.00 -12.73
C VAL A 139 -4.24 -6.56 -12.82
N GLY A 140 -3.43 -6.10 -11.87
CA GLY A 140 -2.77 -4.80 -11.99
C GLY A 140 -1.83 -4.84 -13.20
N THR A 141 -2.30 -4.33 -14.34
CA THR A 141 -1.53 -4.41 -15.57
C THR A 141 -0.55 -3.24 -15.69
N LYS A 142 0.45 -3.41 -16.56
CA LYS A 142 1.40 -2.37 -16.96
C LYS A 142 0.72 -1.05 -17.29
N GLU A 143 -0.51 -1.08 -17.83
CA GLU A 143 -1.31 0.09 -18.17
C GLU A 143 -1.70 0.90 -16.93
N SER A 144 -2.08 0.27 -15.82
CA SER A 144 -2.37 1.00 -14.58
C SER A 144 -1.12 1.70 -14.04
N TYR A 145 0.04 1.03 -14.14
CA TYR A 145 1.31 1.63 -13.71
C TYR A 145 1.76 2.76 -14.65
N MET A 146 1.65 2.56 -15.97
CA MET A 146 1.96 3.56 -16.99
C MET A 146 0.99 4.74 -16.96
N ALA A 147 -0.29 4.52 -16.69
CA ALA A 147 -1.28 5.58 -16.51
C ALA A 147 -0.96 6.43 -15.28
N LEU A 148 -0.59 5.80 -14.16
CA LEU A 148 -0.14 6.50 -12.97
C LEU A 148 1.14 7.30 -13.25
N TRP A 149 2.14 6.70 -13.90
CA TRP A 149 3.40 7.37 -14.28
C TRP A 149 3.15 8.58 -15.20
N ARG A 150 2.28 8.41 -16.21
CA ARG A 150 1.90 9.50 -17.13
C ARG A 150 1.18 10.63 -16.39
N SER A 151 0.23 10.31 -15.52
CA SER A 151 -0.53 11.28 -14.74
C SER A 151 0.38 12.10 -13.81
N ILE A 152 1.33 11.43 -13.15
CA ILE A 152 2.32 12.08 -12.30
C ILE A 152 3.22 12.98 -13.14
N SER A 153 3.79 12.46 -14.23
CA SER A 153 4.64 13.24 -15.14
C SER A 153 3.95 14.46 -15.68
N SER A 154 2.72 14.33 -16.20
CA SER A 154 2.01 15.45 -16.81
C SER A 154 1.71 16.56 -15.80
N ALA A 155 1.35 16.20 -14.56
CA ALA A 155 1.14 17.18 -13.50
C ALA A 155 2.45 17.89 -13.12
N PHE A 156 3.55 17.13 -12.95
CA PHE A 156 4.87 17.70 -12.68
C PHE A 156 5.34 18.61 -13.83
N PHE A 157 5.22 18.16 -15.08
CA PHE A 157 5.57 18.97 -16.25
C PHE A 157 4.71 20.22 -16.36
N ALA A 158 3.41 20.17 -16.07
CA ALA A 158 2.55 21.35 -16.10
C ALA A 158 2.99 22.41 -15.06
N VAL A 159 3.29 21.99 -13.84
CA VAL A 159 3.82 22.89 -12.80
C VAL A 159 5.20 23.40 -13.18
N PHE A 160 6.07 22.53 -13.70
CA PHE A 160 7.42 22.89 -14.13
C PHE A 160 7.40 23.93 -15.25
N ILE A 161 6.52 23.77 -16.25
CA ILE A 161 6.33 24.74 -17.34
C ILE A 161 5.83 26.07 -16.78
N MET A 162 4.86 26.05 -15.87
CA MET A 162 4.32 27.26 -15.23
C MET A 162 5.41 28.02 -14.48
N VAL A 163 6.18 27.34 -13.62
CA VAL A 163 7.28 27.95 -12.87
C VAL A 163 8.37 28.46 -13.83
N SER A 164 8.76 27.66 -14.82
CA SER A 164 9.77 28.05 -15.80
C SER A 164 9.35 29.28 -16.61
N ALA A 165 8.08 29.39 -17.01
CA ALA A 165 7.57 30.55 -17.73
C ALA A 165 7.67 31.83 -16.88
N ILE A 166 7.34 31.75 -15.59
CA ILE A 166 7.50 32.87 -14.65
C ILE A 166 8.98 33.24 -14.53
N SER A 167 9.88 32.26 -14.40
CA SER A 167 11.32 32.49 -14.31
C SER A 167 11.89 33.16 -15.57
N ILE A 168 11.42 32.80 -16.76
CA ILE A 168 11.83 33.43 -18.03
C ILE A 168 11.39 34.90 -18.05
N ILE A 169 10.17 35.21 -17.64
CA ILE A 169 9.66 36.59 -17.62
C ILE A 169 10.46 37.44 -16.63
N VAL A 170 10.68 36.94 -15.41
CA VAL A 170 11.46 37.67 -14.38
C VAL A 170 12.89 37.89 -14.86
N GLY A 171 13.53 36.86 -15.44
CA GLY A 171 14.87 36.99 -16.02
C GLY A 171 14.94 38.02 -17.13
N GLY A 172 13.93 38.07 -18.00
CA GLY A 172 13.83 39.07 -19.07
C GLY A 172 13.70 40.51 -18.55
N ILE A 173 12.87 40.72 -17.52
CA ILE A 173 12.72 42.04 -16.88
C ILE A 173 14.05 42.49 -16.25
N VAL A 174 14.79 41.58 -15.61
CA VAL A 174 16.09 41.90 -15.01
C VAL A 174 17.11 42.34 -16.06
N ILE A 175 17.25 41.60 -17.16
CA ILE A 175 18.18 41.95 -18.24
C ILE A 175 17.80 43.31 -18.87
N MET A 176 16.50 43.52 -19.12
CA MET A 176 16.00 44.79 -19.66
C MET A 176 16.32 45.97 -18.73
N ASN A 177 16.19 45.78 -17.42
CA ASN A 177 16.47 46.83 -16.45
C ASN A 177 17.98 47.15 -16.35
N VAL A 178 18.84 46.12 -16.40
CA VAL A 178 20.30 46.32 -16.45
C VAL A 178 20.71 47.09 -17.71
N MET A 179 20.09 46.81 -18.86
CA MET A 179 20.34 47.54 -20.11
C MET A 179 19.83 48.98 -20.10
N LEU A 180 18.79 49.31 -19.33
CA LEU A 180 18.24 50.68 -19.24
C LEU A 180 18.99 51.58 -18.25
N VAL A 181 19.65 50.99 -17.24
CA VAL A 181 20.37 51.72 -16.19
C VAL A 181 21.83 52.02 -16.57
N SER A 182 22.36 51.40 -17.63
CA SER A 182 23.66 51.73 -18.23
C SER A 182 23.57 52.84 -19.26
#